data_AF-A0A6N7ZQD5-F1
#
_entry.id   AF-A0A6N7ZQD5-F1
#
_cell.length_a   1.000
_cell.length_b   1.000
_cell.length_c   1.000
_cell.angle_alpha   90.00
_cell.angle_beta   90.00
_cell.angle_gamma   90.00
#
_symmetry.space_group_name_H-M   'P 1'
#
loop_
_entity.id
_entity.type
_entity.pdbx_description
1 polymer ?
#
loop_
_entity_poly.entity_id
_entity_poly.type
_entity_poly.pdbx_seq_one_letter_code
_entity_poly.pdbx_strand_id
1 'polypeptide(L)'
;GAISKTINMPANATIEDVKDAYLMSWRLGVKANALYRDGSKLSQPLNSALVDDEDISESDEVQSRQVVVEKIVEKIVERHPGRRHLPSRRKGYTQKAEIGGHKVYLRTGEYNDGSLGEIFIDMHKEGAAFRAVMNNFAMAISLGLQHGVPLEEFVEAFTFVKFEPSGLVRGNEAIKTATSTIDYIFRELAISYLDRTDLQHVAPQDVLPDTIGNDGSGQDEFPEVQDVVSRGFARKQIPALRLVQGNLDLPLRETDQVEVGVSEVKIEALAAGVASAPAPYQVIDERVAEKPQELSEGAKAKIKGYEGQACTECGNFTMIRAGFCLRCNSCGASTGCG
;
A
#
# COMPACT_ATOMS: atom_id res chain seq x y z
N GLY A 1 24.62 -42.96 -16.76
CA GLY A 1 23.46 -42.06 -16.80
C GLY A 1 22.46 -42.44 -15.73
N ALA A 2 21.63 -41.49 -15.29
CA ALA A 2 20.49 -41.72 -14.42
C ALA A 2 19.22 -41.31 -15.17
N ILE A 3 18.12 -42.04 -14.94
CA ILE A 3 16.79 -41.69 -15.48
C ILE A 3 16.03 -41.03 -14.33
N SER A 4 15.61 -39.78 -14.50
CA SER A 4 14.74 -39.11 -13.53
C SER A 4 13.30 -39.55 -13.77
N LYS A 5 12.63 -40.03 -12.71
CA LYS A 5 11.20 -40.32 -12.72
C LYS A 5 10.51 -39.51 -11.65
N THR A 6 9.45 -38.82 -12.05
CA THR A 6 8.56 -38.09 -11.13
C THR A 6 7.46 -39.02 -10.63
N ILE A 7 7.31 -39.09 -9.31
CA ILE A 7 6.26 -39.79 -8.59
C ILE A 7 5.15 -38.77 -8.31
N ASN A 8 4.04 -38.89 -9.02
CA ASN A 8 2.85 -38.07 -8.79
C ASN A 8 2.08 -38.65 -7.60
N MET A 9 1.82 -37.82 -6.60
CA MET A 9 1.07 -38.18 -5.39
C MET A 9 -0.22 -37.36 -5.33
N PRO A 10 -1.32 -37.92 -4.81
CA PRO A 10 -2.57 -37.20 -4.66
C PRO A 10 -2.46 -36.08 -3.61
N ALA A 11 -3.37 -35.11 -3.64
CA ALA A 11 -3.34 -33.94 -2.74
C ALA A 11 -3.45 -34.32 -1.25
N ASN A 12 -4.11 -35.44 -0.94
CA ASN A 12 -4.25 -35.97 0.42
C ASN A 12 -3.03 -36.76 0.92
N ALA A 13 -1.95 -36.88 0.13
CA ALA A 13 -0.74 -37.59 0.55
C ALA A 13 -0.09 -36.93 1.77
N THR A 14 0.24 -37.76 2.76
CA THR A 14 0.83 -37.38 4.03
C THR A 14 2.36 -37.34 3.96
N ILE A 15 2.99 -36.81 5.00
CA ILE A 15 4.46 -36.80 5.12
C ILE A 15 5.01 -38.22 5.24
N GLU A 16 4.27 -39.15 5.84
CA GLU A 16 4.63 -40.55 5.97
C GLU A 16 4.69 -41.23 4.60
N ASP A 17 3.71 -40.97 3.73
CA ASP A 17 3.69 -41.49 2.36
C ASP A 17 4.91 -41.02 1.55
N VAL A 18 5.31 -39.75 1.72
CA VAL A 18 6.50 -39.18 1.05
C VAL A 18 7.77 -39.86 1.55
N LYS A 19 7.88 -40.06 2.88
CA LYS A 19 9.01 -40.75 3.49
C LYS A 19 9.13 -42.19 2.98
N ASP A 20 8.01 -42.90 2.89
CA ASP A 20 7.98 -44.28 2.41
C ASP A 20 8.33 -44.37 0.92
N ALA A 21 7.91 -43.41 0.10
CA ALA A 21 8.31 -43.32 -1.30
C ALA A 21 9.83 -43.13 -1.47
N TYR A 22 10.47 -42.29 -0.62
CA TYR A 22 11.93 -42.14 -0.60
C TYR A 22 12.64 -43.41 -0.12
N LEU A 23 12.16 -44.03 0.96
CA LEU A 23 12.74 -45.27 1.49
C LEU A 23 12.64 -46.43 0.48
N MET A 24 11.51 -46.54 -0.22
CA MET A 24 11.31 -47.52 -1.28
C MET A 24 12.24 -47.27 -2.46
N SER A 25 12.37 -46.01 -2.89
CA SER A 25 13.30 -45.61 -3.96
C SER A 25 14.74 -45.99 -3.62
N TRP A 26 15.16 -45.79 -2.36
CA TRP A 26 16.47 -46.19 -1.87
C TRP A 26 16.67 -47.71 -1.87
N ARG A 27 15.69 -48.48 -1.35
CA ARG A 27 15.75 -49.95 -1.35
C ARG A 27 15.85 -50.55 -2.74
N LEU A 28 15.23 -49.91 -3.74
CA LEU A 28 15.26 -50.34 -5.14
C LEU A 28 16.50 -49.84 -5.90
N GLY A 29 17.40 -49.07 -5.26
CA GLY A 29 18.62 -48.55 -5.89
C GLY A 29 18.35 -47.47 -6.94
N VAL A 30 17.23 -46.75 -6.83
CA VAL A 30 16.89 -45.65 -7.75
C VAL A 30 17.85 -44.48 -7.50
N LYS A 31 18.57 -44.07 -8.55
CA LYS A 31 19.59 -43.02 -8.47
C LYS A 31 19.04 -41.59 -8.43
N ALA A 32 17.83 -41.38 -8.94
CA ALA A 32 17.17 -40.08 -8.98
C ALA A 32 15.65 -40.25 -8.94
N ASN A 33 15.00 -39.64 -7.95
CA ASN A 33 13.55 -39.56 -7.86
C ASN A 33 13.12 -38.09 -7.66
N ALA A 34 11.99 -37.73 -8.26
CA ALA A 34 11.33 -36.45 -8.01
C ALA A 34 9.91 -36.73 -7.53
N LEU A 35 9.41 -35.95 -6.59
CA LEU A 35 8.04 -36.09 -6.08
C LEU A 35 7.23 -34.86 -6.45
N TYR A 36 6.00 -35.10 -6.87
CA TYR A 36 5.03 -34.07 -7.16
C TYR A 36 3.72 -34.41 -6.46
N ARG A 37 3.40 -33.69 -5.38
CA ARG A 37 2.12 -33.82 -4.70
C ARG A 37 1.15 -32.81 -5.30
N ASP A 38 -0.01 -33.29 -5.72
CA ASP A 38 -1.06 -32.46 -6.30
C ASP A 38 -1.50 -31.34 -5.34
N GLY A 39 -1.81 -30.15 -5.87
CA GLY A 39 -2.08 -28.95 -5.07
C GLY A 39 -0.84 -28.27 -4.45
N SER A 40 0.38 -28.78 -4.65
CA SER A 40 1.59 -28.17 -4.04
C SER A 40 2.14 -26.95 -4.79
N LYS A 41 1.55 -26.57 -5.93
CA LYS A 41 1.87 -25.34 -6.68
C LYS A 41 0.57 -24.55 -6.89
N LEU A 42 0.61 -23.25 -6.62
CA LEU A 42 -0.53 -22.32 -6.76
C LEU A 42 -1.03 -22.14 -8.21
N SER A 43 -0.17 -22.39 -9.20
CA SER A 43 -0.50 -22.34 -10.62
C SER A 43 -0.19 -23.66 -11.28
N GLN A 44 -1.15 -24.59 -11.23
CA GLN A 44 -1.07 -25.80 -12.04
C GLN A 44 -1.63 -25.51 -13.43
N PRO A 45 -0.94 -25.91 -14.52
CA PRO A 45 -1.58 -25.96 -15.83
C PRO A 45 -2.72 -26.97 -15.75
N LEU A 46 -3.91 -26.55 -16.21
CA LEU A 46 -5.14 -27.31 -16.16
C LEU A 46 -4.94 -28.68 -16.81
N ASN A 47 -4.88 -29.75 -16.01
CA ASN A 47 -4.93 -31.11 -16.53
C ASN A 47 -6.37 -31.36 -16.97
N SER A 48 -6.58 -31.53 -18.28
CA SER A 48 -7.78 -32.15 -18.84
C SER A 48 -7.74 -33.67 -18.56
N ALA A 49 -7.67 -34.04 -17.28
CA ALA A 49 -7.98 -35.39 -16.89
C ALA A 49 -9.48 -35.55 -17.11
N LEU A 50 -9.82 -36.42 -18.06
CA LEU A 50 -11.16 -36.89 -18.37
C LEU A 50 -11.88 -37.17 -17.05
N VAL A 51 -12.89 -36.36 -16.76
CA VAL A 51 -13.91 -36.72 -15.79
C VAL A 51 -14.71 -37.78 -16.53
N ASP A 52 -14.55 -39.04 -16.15
CA ASP A 52 -15.44 -40.10 -16.61
C ASP A 52 -16.82 -39.76 -16.03
N ASP A 53 -17.74 -39.37 -16.92
CA ASP A 53 -19.16 -39.18 -16.65
C ASP A 53 -19.78 -40.56 -16.40
N GLU A 54 -19.64 -41.13 -15.20
CA GLU A 54 -20.49 -42.22 -14.73
C GLU A 54 -20.45 -42.31 -13.19
N ASP A 55 -21.65 -42.31 -12.60
CA ASP A 55 -22.00 -42.59 -11.19
C ASP A 55 -21.79 -41.50 -10.10
N ILE A 56 -22.68 -40.51 -10.09
CA ILE A 56 -23.08 -39.81 -8.85
C ILE A 56 -24.39 -40.42 -8.36
N SER A 57 -24.30 -41.52 -7.60
CA SER A 57 -25.37 -41.95 -6.69
C SER A 57 -25.21 -41.22 -5.36
N GLU A 58 -26.33 -40.69 -4.86
CA GLU A 58 -26.46 -39.96 -3.60
C GLU A 58 -25.89 -40.71 -2.38
N SER A 59 -25.63 -39.93 -1.33
CA SER A 59 -25.19 -40.27 0.03
C SER A 59 -23.71 -40.64 0.21
N ASP A 60 -22.92 -39.65 0.65
CA ASP A 60 -22.26 -39.76 1.96
C ASP A 60 -21.76 -38.40 2.48
N GLU A 61 -22.02 -38.18 3.77
CA GLU A 61 -21.63 -37.02 4.55
C GLU A 61 -20.10 -36.94 4.67
N VAL A 62 -19.50 -35.85 4.19
CA VAL A 62 -18.09 -35.54 4.46
C VAL A 62 -17.99 -34.15 5.08
N GLN A 63 -17.61 -34.15 6.35
CA GLN A 63 -17.32 -33.00 7.18
C GLN A 63 -16.42 -32.00 6.43
N SER A 64 -16.98 -30.82 6.14
CA SER A 64 -16.25 -29.70 5.56
C SER A 64 -15.21 -29.19 6.55
N ARG A 65 -13.99 -29.74 6.43
CA ARG A 65 -12.78 -29.19 7.03
C ARG A 65 -12.60 -27.79 6.47
N GLN A 66 -12.76 -26.79 7.33
CA GLN A 66 -12.63 -25.37 7.04
C GLN A 66 -11.32 -25.11 6.30
N VAL A 67 -11.42 -24.86 4.99
CA VAL A 67 -10.39 -24.15 4.27
C VAL A 67 -10.48 -22.72 4.79
N VAL A 68 -9.45 -22.31 5.53
CA VAL A 68 -9.24 -20.91 5.90
C VAL A 68 -9.05 -20.16 4.60
N VAL A 69 -10.15 -19.63 4.06
CA VAL A 69 -10.12 -18.61 3.03
C VAL A 69 -9.43 -17.42 3.69
N GLU A 70 -8.25 -17.09 3.20
CA GLU A 70 -7.53 -15.88 3.60
C GLU A 70 -8.54 -14.74 3.56
N LYS A 71 -8.77 -14.19 4.76
CA LYS A 71 -9.65 -13.07 4.98
C LYS A 71 -9.09 -11.94 4.14
N ILE A 72 -9.68 -11.67 2.98
CA ILE A 72 -9.48 -10.43 2.25
C ILE A 72 -9.95 -9.35 3.23
N VAL A 73 -9.00 -8.79 3.98
CA VAL A 73 -9.24 -7.61 4.79
C VAL A 73 -9.42 -6.53 3.76
N GLU A 74 -10.68 -6.31 3.36
CA GLU A 74 -11.06 -5.07 2.70
C GLU A 74 -10.66 -3.94 3.64
N LYS A 75 -9.48 -3.37 3.41
CA LYS A 75 -9.06 -2.13 4.04
C LYS A 75 -10.10 -1.11 3.60
N ILE A 76 -11.01 -0.78 4.51
CA ILE A 76 -12.03 0.23 4.28
C ILE A 76 -11.27 1.54 4.03
N VAL A 77 -11.04 1.85 2.76
CA VAL A 77 -10.55 3.17 2.36
C VAL A 77 -11.75 4.08 2.56
N GLU A 78 -11.75 4.82 3.68
CA GLU A 78 -12.69 5.91 3.89
C GLU A 78 -12.51 6.90 2.73
N ARG A 79 -13.33 6.74 1.69
CA ARG A 79 -13.36 7.64 0.55
C ARG A 79 -13.91 8.96 1.05
N HIS A 80 -13.04 9.87 1.47
CA HIS A 80 -13.43 11.27 1.59
C HIS A 80 -13.98 11.69 0.22
N PRO A 81 -15.25 12.11 0.11
CA PRO A 81 -15.95 12.25 -1.17
C PRO A 81 -15.47 13.46 -1.99
N GLY A 82 -14.31 14.04 -1.66
CA GLY A 82 -13.75 15.19 -2.35
C GLY A 82 -12.24 15.32 -2.13
N ARG A 83 -11.60 16.08 -3.02
CA ARG A 83 -10.19 16.42 -2.94
C ARG A 83 -9.90 17.17 -1.63
N ARG A 84 -9.02 16.63 -0.80
CA ARG A 84 -8.50 17.33 0.38
C ARG A 84 -7.52 18.40 -0.08
N HIS A 85 -7.87 19.67 0.14
CA HIS A 85 -7.00 20.79 -0.20
C HIS A 85 -5.85 20.92 0.79
N LEU A 86 -4.64 21.15 0.27
CA LEU A 86 -3.48 21.44 1.11
C LEU A 86 -3.50 22.90 1.59
N PRO A 87 -2.93 23.18 2.78
CA PRO A 87 -2.72 24.54 3.26
C PRO A 87 -1.76 25.32 2.35
N SER A 88 -1.97 26.64 2.22
CA SER A 88 -1.10 27.52 1.43
C SER A 88 0.34 27.59 1.95
N ARG A 89 0.52 27.41 3.26
CA ARG A 89 1.83 27.24 3.90
C ARG A 89 1.86 25.88 4.56
N ARG A 90 2.75 25.02 4.09
CA ARG A 90 2.87 23.62 4.50
C ARG A 90 4.28 23.29 4.96
N LYS A 91 4.36 22.20 5.72
CA LYS A 91 5.62 21.58 6.12
C LYS A 91 6.01 20.52 5.09
N GLY A 92 7.23 20.05 5.19
CA GLY A 92 7.81 19.03 4.34
C GLY A 92 9.33 19.13 4.38
N TYR A 93 9.99 18.13 3.80
CA TYR A 93 11.44 18.09 3.70
C TYR A 93 11.88 18.14 2.24
N THR A 94 13.15 18.45 2.04
CA THR A 94 13.79 18.35 0.73
C THR A 94 14.99 17.43 0.85
N GLN A 95 14.92 16.29 0.18
CA GLN A 95 15.99 15.31 0.13
C GLN A 95 16.72 15.42 -1.20
N LYS A 96 18.04 15.54 -1.13
CA LYS A 96 18.93 15.50 -2.29
C LYS A 96 19.61 14.15 -2.33
N ALA A 97 19.44 13.44 -3.45
CA ALA A 97 20.11 12.17 -3.70
C ALA A 97 20.82 12.19 -5.05
N GLU A 98 21.80 11.32 -5.21
CA GLU A 98 22.45 11.05 -6.48
C GLU A 98 22.31 9.56 -6.80
N ILE A 99 21.61 9.23 -7.89
CA ILE A 99 21.27 7.86 -8.30
C ILE A 99 21.96 7.59 -9.62
N GLY A 100 22.92 6.67 -9.65
CA GLY A 100 23.64 6.34 -10.90
C GLY A 100 24.32 7.56 -11.56
N GLY A 101 24.71 8.57 -10.77
CA GLY A 101 25.30 9.83 -11.26
C GLY A 101 24.30 10.95 -11.59
N HIS A 102 23.00 10.69 -11.45
CA HIS A 102 21.93 11.67 -11.67
C HIS A 102 21.48 12.29 -10.34
N LYS A 103 21.48 13.63 -10.26
CA LYS A 103 21.04 14.34 -9.05
C LYS A 103 19.53 14.49 -9.05
N VAL A 104 18.90 13.98 -8.01
CA VAL A 104 17.46 13.99 -7.78
C VAL A 104 17.17 14.79 -6.51
N TYR A 105 16.16 15.65 -6.59
CA TYR A 105 15.64 16.43 -5.48
C TYR A 105 14.19 16.02 -5.26
N LEU A 106 13.93 15.36 -4.15
CA LEU A 106 12.59 15.03 -3.67
C LEU A 106 12.15 16.13 -2.71
N ARG A 107 11.00 16.75 -2.96
CA ARG A 107 10.36 17.65 -1.99
C ARG A 107 9.00 17.12 -1.62
N THR A 108 8.69 17.09 -0.34
CA THR A 108 7.38 16.66 0.16
C THR A 108 6.55 17.86 0.62
N GLY A 109 5.24 17.73 0.54
CA GLY A 109 4.28 18.65 1.13
C GLY A 109 3.33 17.89 2.04
N GLU A 110 3.31 18.27 3.31
CA GLU A 110 2.53 17.61 4.36
C GLU A 110 1.26 18.40 4.70
N TYR A 111 0.26 17.68 5.17
CA TYR A 111 -0.90 18.24 5.84
C TYR A 111 -0.56 18.64 7.28
N ASN A 112 -1.50 19.32 7.96
CA ASN A 112 -1.31 19.76 9.34
C ASN A 112 -1.20 18.60 10.35
N ASP A 113 -1.69 17.42 9.98
CA ASP A 113 -1.62 16.17 10.74
C ASP A 113 -0.29 15.41 10.54
N GLY A 114 0.59 15.88 9.65
CA GLY A 114 1.84 15.21 9.31
C GLY A 114 1.70 14.15 8.20
N SER A 115 0.49 13.90 7.69
CA SER A 115 0.31 13.01 6.54
C SER A 115 0.85 13.63 5.24
N LEU A 116 1.35 12.79 4.34
CA LEU A 116 1.87 13.21 3.05
C LEU A 116 0.72 13.63 2.11
N GLY A 117 0.78 14.83 1.54
CA GLY A 117 -0.24 15.35 0.63
C GLY A 117 0.23 15.59 -0.80
N GLU A 118 1.52 15.86 -1.01
CA GLU A 118 2.08 16.02 -2.35
C GLU A 118 3.57 15.72 -2.37
N ILE A 119 4.07 15.38 -3.55
CA ILE A 119 5.49 15.16 -3.83
C ILE A 119 5.90 15.95 -5.07
N PHE A 120 7.12 16.44 -5.06
CA PHE A 120 7.77 17.04 -6.22
C PHE A 120 9.09 16.37 -6.49
N ILE A 121 9.36 16.14 -7.77
CA ILE A 121 10.57 15.47 -8.22
C ILE A 121 11.26 16.39 -9.21
N ASP A 122 12.44 16.87 -8.83
CA ASP A 122 13.30 17.69 -9.69
C ASP A 122 14.58 16.91 -9.97
N MET A 123 14.95 16.78 -11.24
CA MET A 123 16.16 16.10 -11.66
C MET A 123 17.05 17.01 -12.50
N HIS A 124 18.37 16.80 -12.41
CA HIS A 124 19.38 17.64 -13.06
C HIS A 124 20.16 16.85 -14.13
N LYS A 125 20.46 17.50 -15.26
CA LYS A 125 21.14 16.93 -16.45
C LYS A 125 20.33 15.85 -17.19
N GLU A 126 19.01 16.04 -17.28
CA GLU A 126 18.15 15.11 -18.00
C GLU A 126 17.45 15.79 -19.17
N GLY A 127 17.07 14.99 -20.16
CA GLY A 127 16.33 15.48 -21.31
C GLY A 127 15.01 16.14 -20.88
N ALA A 128 14.60 17.19 -21.61
CA ALA A 128 13.38 17.94 -21.31
C ALA A 128 12.13 17.04 -21.25
N ALA A 129 12.07 16.01 -22.12
CA ALA A 129 10.99 15.03 -22.14
C ALA A 129 10.87 14.25 -20.82
N PHE A 130 12.00 13.75 -20.31
CA PHE A 130 12.01 12.96 -19.08
C PHE A 130 11.66 13.83 -17.87
N ARG A 131 12.19 15.05 -17.78
CA ARG A 131 11.81 16.03 -16.75
C ARG A 131 10.29 16.32 -16.76
N ALA A 132 9.70 16.49 -17.95
CA ALA A 132 8.26 16.73 -18.07
C ALA A 132 7.43 15.53 -17.59
N VAL A 133 7.84 14.30 -17.96
CA VAL A 133 7.18 13.07 -17.51
C VAL A 133 7.27 12.93 -15.99
N MET A 134 8.44 13.15 -15.39
CA MET A 134 8.61 13.08 -13.93
C MET A 134 7.78 14.14 -13.19
N ASN A 135 7.67 15.35 -13.72
CA ASN A 135 6.79 16.37 -13.16
C ASN A 135 5.30 15.98 -13.24
N ASN A 136 4.85 15.45 -14.40
CA ASN A 136 3.47 14.98 -14.56
C ASN A 136 3.16 13.77 -13.66
N PHE A 137 4.13 12.88 -13.49
CA PHE A 137 4.03 11.75 -12.58
C PHE A 137 3.88 12.22 -11.13
N ALA A 138 4.76 13.13 -10.68
CA ALA A 138 4.67 13.73 -9.34
C ALA A 138 3.32 14.42 -9.09
N MET A 139 2.78 15.12 -10.10
CA MET A 139 1.45 15.73 -10.04
C MET A 139 0.34 14.68 -9.93
N ALA A 140 0.42 13.57 -10.67
CA ALA A 140 -0.57 12.50 -10.62
C ALA A 140 -0.62 11.82 -9.25
N ILE A 141 0.55 11.51 -8.67
CA ILE A 141 0.63 10.93 -7.32
C ILE A 141 0.12 11.91 -6.26
N SER A 142 0.51 13.18 -6.36
CA SER A 142 0.01 14.23 -5.46
C SER A 142 -1.51 14.37 -5.52
N LEU A 143 -2.09 14.27 -6.72
CA LEU A 143 -3.54 14.27 -6.88
C LEU A 143 -4.17 13.03 -6.25
N GLY A 144 -3.58 11.84 -6.44
CA GLY A 144 -4.03 10.60 -5.81
C GLY A 144 -4.05 10.67 -4.29
N LEU A 145 -2.97 11.17 -3.68
CA LEU A 145 -2.88 11.39 -2.23
C LEU A 145 -3.94 12.39 -1.72
N GLN A 146 -4.22 13.45 -2.49
CA GLN A 146 -5.27 14.41 -2.16
C GLN A 146 -6.69 13.84 -2.29
N HIS A 147 -6.88 12.79 -3.08
CA HIS A 147 -8.14 12.05 -3.18
C HIS A 147 -8.26 10.90 -2.17
N GLY A 148 -7.31 10.78 -1.23
CA GLY A 148 -7.36 9.80 -0.16
C GLY A 148 -6.83 8.41 -0.56
N VAL A 149 -6.06 8.31 -1.65
CA VAL A 149 -5.34 7.06 -1.95
C VAL A 149 -4.24 6.88 -0.89
N PRO A 150 -4.20 5.74 -0.19
CA PRO A 150 -3.16 5.48 0.80
C PRO A 150 -1.77 5.47 0.17
N LEU A 151 -0.77 5.95 0.91
CA LEU A 151 0.63 5.92 0.44
C LEU A 151 1.12 4.48 0.26
N GLU A 152 0.63 3.52 1.06
CA GLU A 152 1.04 2.12 0.97
C GLU A 152 0.80 1.52 -0.42
N GLU A 153 -0.33 1.85 -1.05
CA GLU A 153 -0.71 1.35 -2.38
C GLU A 153 0.29 1.82 -3.44
N PHE A 154 0.75 3.07 -3.33
CA PHE A 154 1.75 3.60 -4.25
C PHE A 154 3.13 2.98 -4.02
N VAL A 155 3.50 2.76 -2.76
CA VAL A 155 4.77 2.09 -2.42
C VAL A 155 4.78 0.68 -3.02
N GLU A 156 3.71 -0.08 -2.85
CA GLU A 156 3.61 -1.45 -3.39
C GLU A 156 3.58 -1.47 -4.92
N ALA A 157 2.91 -0.51 -5.55
CA ALA A 157 2.84 -0.43 -7.01
C ALA A 157 4.18 -0.03 -7.68
N PHE A 158 4.98 0.82 -7.04
CA PHE A 158 6.15 1.46 -7.67
C PHE A 158 7.51 1.01 -7.12
N THR A 159 7.54 0.22 -6.05
CA THR A 159 8.78 -0.44 -5.59
C THR A 159 9.24 -1.46 -6.62
N PHE A 160 10.57 -1.60 -6.76
CA PHE A 160 11.24 -2.54 -7.68
C PHE A 160 10.96 -2.34 -9.18
N VAL A 161 10.29 -1.26 -9.57
CA VAL A 161 10.16 -0.87 -10.98
C VAL A 161 11.54 -0.52 -11.53
N LYS A 162 11.93 -1.18 -12.61
CA LYS A 162 13.24 -1.02 -13.25
C LYS A 162 13.16 0.01 -14.38
N PHE A 163 13.94 1.08 -14.25
CA PHE A 163 14.05 2.13 -15.25
C PHE A 163 15.34 2.95 -15.00
N GLU A 164 15.96 3.48 -16.05
CA GLU A 164 17.15 4.34 -15.95
C GLU A 164 16.73 5.78 -15.59
N PRO A 165 17.35 6.48 -14.62
CA PRO A 165 18.61 6.16 -13.95
C PRO A 165 18.47 5.13 -12.84
N SER A 166 19.40 4.18 -12.83
CA SER A 166 19.53 3.14 -11.80
C SER A 166 20.99 3.05 -11.33
N GLY A 167 21.21 2.49 -10.14
CA GLY A 167 22.55 2.25 -9.62
C GLY A 167 22.73 2.67 -8.16
N LEU A 168 23.97 3.01 -7.81
CA LEU A 168 24.33 3.42 -6.45
C LEU A 168 23.66 4.76 -6.09
N VAL A 169 23.10 4.82 -4.89
CA VAL A 169 22.49 6.01 -4.30
C VAL A 169 23.49 6.65 -3.35
N ARG A 170 23.73 7.95 -3.51
CA ARG A 170 24.54 8.77 -2.59
C ARG A 170 23.69 9.91 -2.02
N GLY A 171 23.96 10.27 -0.77
CA GLY A 171 23.22 11.34 -0.07
C GLY A 171 22.02 10.85 0.74
N ASN A 172 21.75 9.56 0.75
CA ASN A 172 20.75 8.93 1.61
C ASN A 172 21.40 7.92 2.55
N GLU A 173 20.95 7.88 3.80
CA GLU A 173 21.52 7.05 4.85
C GLU A 173 21.02 5.61 4.77
N ALA A 174 19.72 5.39 4.52
CA ALA A 174 19.08 4.08 4.55
C ALA A 174 19.18 3.30 3.21
N ILE A 175 19.07 3.99 2.07
CA ILE A 175 19.05 3.34 0.74
C ILE A 175 20.39 3.57 0.04
N LYS A 176 21.14 2.48 -0.23
CA LYS A 176 22.45 2.54 -0.91
C LYS A 176 22.40 2.21 -2.40
N THR A 177 21.39 1.47 -2.84
CA THR A 177 21.21 1.09 -4.25
C THR A 177 19.75 1.20 -4.66
N ALA A 178 19.52 1.57 -5.92
CA ALA A 178 18.19 1.70 -6.47
C ALA A 178 18.08 1.16 -7.89
N THR A 179 16.95 0.51 -8.19
CA THR A 179 16.68 -0.06 -9.52
C THR A 179 16.04 0.97 -10.47
N SER A 180 15.49 2.05 -9.92
CA SER A 180 15.11 3.26 -10.65
C SER A 180 15.01 4.48 -9.72
N THR A 181 14.86 5.67 -10.30
CA THR A 181 14.57 6.88 -9.54
C THR A 181 13.23 6.79 -8.81
N ILE A 182 12.21 6.23 -9.45
CA ILE A 182 10.88 6.08 -8.86
C ILE A 182 10.93 5.08 -7.68
N ASP A 183 11.60 3.95 -7.88
CA ASP A 183 11.83 2.93 -6.86
C ASP A 183 12.59 3.50 -5.64
N TYR A 184 13.58 4.38 -5.85
CA TYR A 184 14.24 5.10 -4.76
C TYR A 184 13.26 6.02 -4.00
N ILE A 185 12.47 6.84 -4.71
CA ILE A 185 11.57 7.81 -4.10
C ILE A 185 10.52 7.12 -3.25
N PHE A 186 9.86 6.06 -3.75
CA PHE A 186 8.83 5.38 -2.97
C PHE A 186 9.39 4.59 -1.79
N ARG A 187 10.61 4.03 -1.89
CA ARG A 187 11.27 3.46 -0.72
C ARG A 187 11.59 4.52 0.32
N GLU A 188 12.06 5.70 -0.10
CA GLU A 188 12.34 6.80 0.83
C GLU A 188 11.07 7.29 1.53
N LEU A 189 9.97 7.43 0.80
CA LEU A 189 8.68 7.81 1.37
C LEU A 189 8.13 6.74 2.31
N ALA A 190 8.31 5.45 1.97
CA ALA A 190 7.93 4.35 2.85
C ALA A 190 8.73 4.35 4.15
N ILE A 191 10.03 4.64 4.09
CA ILE A 191 10.87 4.76 5.28
C ILE A 191 10.47 5.98 6.12
N SER A 192 10.22 7.12 5.48
CA SER A 192 10.01 8.39 6.17
C SER A 192 8.60 8.56 6.75
N TYR A 193 7.57 7.98 6.12
CA TYR A 193 6.17 8.17 6.52
C TYR A 193 5.47 6.89 7.01
N LEU A 194 5.97 5.71 6.64
CA LEU A 194 5.37 4.43 7.02
C LEU A 194 6.26 3.60 7.95
N ASP A 195 7.45 4.10 8.29
CA ASP A 195 8.46 3.42 9.09
C ASP A 195 8.76 1.98 8.61
N ARG A 196 8.63 1.73 7.30
CA ARG A 196 8.91 0.43 6.69
C ARG A 196 10.41 0.16 6.68
N THR A 197 10.88 -0.71 7.58
CA THR A 197 12.28 -1.11 7.71
C THR A 197 12.69 -2.22 6.76
N ASP A 198 11.74 -2.93 6.16
CA ASP A 198 11.94 -4.03 5.20
C ASP A 198 12.59 -3.57 3.89
N LEU A 199 12.36 -2.32 3.48
CA LEU A 199 12.89 -1.73 2.24
C LEU A 199 14.27 -1.06 2.43
N GLN A 200 14.76 -0.99 3.66
CA GLN A 200 16.04 -0.40 4.02
C GLN A 200 17.18 -1.36 3.69
N HIS A 201 18.27 -0.84 3.13
CA HIS A 201 19.49 -1.63 2.93
C HIS A 201 20.40 -1.58 4.15
N VAL A 202 20.31 -0.49 4.92
CA VAL A 202 21.03 -0.27 6.17
C VAL A 202 20.00 0.06 7.22
N ALA A 203 19.91 -0.74 8.28
CA ALA A 203 18.98 -0.47 9.36
C ALA A 203 19.49 0.71 10.19
N PRO A 204 18.61 1.47 10.88
CA PRO A 204 19.01 2.67 11.62
C PRO A 204 20.00 2.35 12.75
N GLN A 205 19.87 1.15 13.31
CA GLN A 205 20.79 0.60 14.31
C GLN A 205 22.24 0.50 13.79
N ASP A 206 22.44 0.17 12.50
CA ASP A 206 23.78 -0.02 11.89
C ASP A 206 24.50 1.31 11.57
N VAL A 207 23.84 2.45 11.78
CA VAL A 207 24.38 3.80 11.53
C VAL A 207 24.94 4.40 12.83
N LEU A 208 24.59 3.85 14.00
CA LEU A 208 25.04 4.36 15.29
C LEU A 208 26.55 4.15 15.47
N PRO A 209 27.29 5.10 16.09
CA PRO A 209 28.74 5.00 16.28
C PRO A 209 29.21 3.77 17.07
N ASP A 210 28.28 3.14 17.79
CA ASP A 210 28.54 2.03 18.70
C ASP A 210 28.44 0.66 18.00
N THR A 211 28.07 0.60 16.71
CA THR A 211 28.00 -0.66 15.96
C THR A 211 29.36 -1.11 15.46
N ILE A 212 30.21 -1.53 16.39
CA ILE A 212 31.32 -2.43 16.08
C ILE A 212 30.81 -3.86 16.34
N GLY A 213 30.86 -4.69 15.30
CA GLY A 213 30.55 -6.11 15.23
C GLY A 213 30.02 -6.78 16.51
N ASN A 214 28.70 -7.03 16.53
CA ASN A 214 28.10 -7.93 17.51
C ASN A 214 28.35 -9.39 17.09
N ASP A 215 29.48 -9.95 17.50
CA ASP A 215 29.75 -11.39 17.47
C ASP A 215 29.16 -12.09 18.70
N GLY A 216 27.84 -11.96 18.88
CA GLY A 216 27.02 -12.96 19.57
C GLY A 216 27.31 -13.24 21.05
N SER A 217 28.05 -12.41 21.76
CA SER A 217 28.17 -12.55 23.22
C SER A 217 28.42 -11.20 23.91
N GLY A 218 27.40 -10.68 24.57
CA GLY A 218 27.54 -9.52 25.45
C GLY A 218 26.18 -8.94 25.80
N GLN A 219 25.67 -9.26 26.99
CA GLN A 219 24.60 -8.50 27.62
C GLN A 219 25.22 -7.20 28.11
N ASP A 220 24.76 -6.04 27.64
CA ASP A 220 25.12 -4.77 28.25
C ASP A 220 23.90 -3.83 28.31
N GLU A 221 23.77 -3.21 29.48
CA GLU A 221 22.72 -2.29 29.91
C GLU A 221 22.70 -1.02 29.05
N PHE A 222 21.51 -0.62 28.59
CA PHE A 222 21.31 0.60 27.81
C PHE A 222 21.29 1.85 28.72
N PRO A 223 22.13 2.88 28.48
CA PRO A 223 21.84 4.22 28.96
C PRO A 223 20.78 4.86 28.04
N GLU A 224 19.74 5.41 28.63
CA GLU A 224 18.63 6.07 27.92
C GLU A 224 19.12 7.37 27.26
N VAL A 225 19.49 7.30 25.97
CA VAL A 225 19.82 8.47 25.16
C VAL A 225 18.55 8.96 24.48
N GLN A 226 18.09 10.15 24.87
CA GLN A 226 16.96 10.82 24.21
C GLN A 226 17.35 11.21 22.78
N ASP A 227 16.74 10.56 21.80
CA ASP A 227 16.81 10.94 20.39
C ASP A 227 16.24 12.35 20.18
N VAL A 228 17.09 13.27 19.74
CA VAL A 228 16.69 14.63 19.37
C VAL A 228 16.81 14.84 17.86
N VAL A 229 15.99 14.16 17.05
CA VAL A 229 15.51 14.63 15.73
C VAL A 229 14.30 13.74 15.36
N SER A 230 13.07 14.17 15.10
CA SER A 230 12.45 15.47 14.85
C SER A 230 11.04 15.51 15.47
N ARG A 231 10.69 16.61 16.14
CA ARG A 231 9.32 16.92 16.55
C ARG A 231 9.02 18.34 16.14
N GLY A 232 8.64 18.55 14.87
CA GLY A 232 8.17 19.83 14.35
C GLY A 232 9.04 21.03 14.74
N PHE A 233 10.08 21.33 13.95
CA PHE A 233 10.97 22.48 14.13
C PHE A 233 10.23 23.68 14.74
N ALA A 234 10.68 24.04 15.94
CA ALA A 234 9.92 24.62 17.03
C ALA A 234 8.94 25.76 16.70
N ARG A 235 7.83 25.75 17.45
CA ARG A 235 6.83 26.82 17.58
C ARG A 235 7.45 28.22 17.62
N LYS A 236 6.81 29.17 16.91
CA LYS A 236 6.88 30.60 17.26
C LYS A 236 6.56 30.77 18.75
N GLN A 237 7.55 31.27 19.52
CA GLN A 237 7.52 32.01 20.80
C GLN A 237 6.66 31.40 21.95
N ILE A 238 7.06 31.39 23.22
CA ILE A 238 7.57 32.50 24.04
C ILE A 238 8.34 31.92 25.29
N PRO A 239 8.87 32.74 26.23
CA PRO A 239 10.20 32.60 26.81
C PRO A 239 10.23 31.79 28.11
N ALA A 240 11.31 31.08 28.38
CA ALA A 240 11.86 30.83 29.71
C ALA A 240 12.97 29.78 29.56
N LEU A 241 14.20 30.27 29.40
CA LEU A 241 15.36 29.48 29.77
C LEU A 241 15.18 29.06 31.23
N ARG A 242 14.99 27.77 31.50
CA ARG A 242 15.12 27.21 32.84
C ARG A 242 16.57 26.79 33.00
N LEU A 243 17.28 27.58 33.79
CA LEU A 243 18.68 27.43 34.16
C LEU A 243 18.95 26.05 34.79
N VAL A 244 20.05 25.43 34.37
CA VAL A 244 20.74 24.37 35.11
C VAL A 244 21.18 24.93 36.46
N GLN A 245 20.85 24.24 37.54
CA GLN A 245 21.39 24.50 38.87
C GLN A 245 22.90 24.23 38.86
N GLY A 246 23.68 25.28 38.69
CA GLY A 246 25.10 25.33 38.98
C GLY A 246 25.35 26.55 39.85
N ASN A 247 25.91 26.34 41.05
CA ASN A 247 26.32 27.39 41.97
C ASN A 247 27.33 28.34 41.29
N LEU A 248 26.85 29.47 40.78
CA LEU A 248 27.67 30.62 40.47
C LEU A 248 27.05 31.87 41.13
N ASP A 249 27.70 32.32 42.19
CA ASP A 249 27.45 33.61 42.84
C ASP A 249 27.84 34.75 41.91
N LEU A 250 26.86 35.54 41.46
CA LEU A 250 27.09 36.88 40.89
C LEU A 250 25.94 37.83 41.31
N PRO A 251 26.25 39.08 41.71
CA PRO A 251 25.32 39.93 42.44
C PRO A 251 24.36 40.64 41.47
N LEU A 252 23.06 40.58 41.76
CA LEU A 252 22.05 41.40 41.10
C LEU A 252 21.66 42.59 41.97
N ARG A 253 21.62 43.75 41.33
CA ARG A 253 21.44 45.09 41.88
C ARG A 253 19.94 45.43 41.89
N GLU A 254 19.47 46.07 42.96
CA GLU A 254 18.09 46.51 43.24
C GLU A 254 17.53 47.53 42.23
N THR A 255 16.19 47.71 42.34
CA THR A 255 15.24 48.67 41.69
C THR A 255 14.47 48.05 40.51
N ASP A 256 13.13 48.09 40.39
CA ASP A 256 12.07 48.87 41.02
C ASP A 256 10.76 48.06 41.18
N GLN A 257 9.94 48.51 42.13
CA GLN A 257 8.65 47.95 42.55
C GLN A 257 7.52 48.20 41.54
N VAL A 258 6.65 47.20 41.32
CA VAL A 258 5.20 47.41 41.02
C VAL A 258 4.39 46.26 41.63
N GLU A 259 3.53 46.60 42.59
CA GLU A 259 2.52 45.72 43.21
C GLU A 259 1.26 45.65 42.33
N VAL A 260 0.70 44.46 42.10
CA VAL A 260 -0.74 44.27 41.87
C VAL A 260 -1.19 42.97 42.53
N GLY A 261 -2.21 43.08 43.38
CA GLY A 261 -2.57 42.14 44.43
C GLY A 261 -3.26 40.84 44.01
N VAL A 262 -3.18 39.88 44.95
CA VAL A 262 -3.82 38.56 44.93
C VAL A 262 -5.20 38.66 45.58
N SER A 263 -6.22 38.14 44.93
CA SER A 263 -7.49 37.81 45.59
C SER A 263 -7.80 36.32 45.39
N GLU A 264 -7.90 35.60 46.51
CA GLU A 264 -8.31 34.20 46.59
C GLU A 264 -9.81 34.06 46.31
N VAL A 265 -10.21 33.02 45.57
CA VAL A 265 -11.60 32.55 45.57
C VAL A 265 -11.64 31.05 45.88
N LYS A 266 -12.40 30.77 46.93
CA LYS A 266 -12.68 29.50 47.60
C LYS A 266 -13.65 28.65 46.79
N ILE A 267 -13.43 27.33 46.85
CA ILE A 267 -14.32 26.29 46.33
C ILE A 267 -15.41 26.00 47.37
N GLU A 268 -16.68 26.00 46.96
CA GLU A 268 -17.77 25.38 47.72
C GLU A 268 -18.62 24.51 46.79
N ALA A 269 -18.87 23.29 47.26
CA ALA A 269 -19.75 22.29 46.67
C ALA A 269 -21.13 22.36 47.34
N LEU A 270 -22.19 22.17 46.55
CA LEU A 270 -23.49 21.75 47.08
C LEU A 270 -24.13 20.70 46.17
N ALA A 271 -24.53 19.59 46.80
CA ALA A 271 -25.16 18.42 46.21
C ALA A 271 -26.68 18.49 46.30
N ALA A 272 -27.40 17.87 45.35
CA ALA A 272 -28.50 16.93 45.57
C ALA A 272 -29.25 16.62 44.25
N GLY A 273 -29.65 15.35 44.08
CA GLY A 273 -30.83 14.99 43.26
C GLY A 273 -30.63 13.85 42.26
N VAL A 274 -31.14 12.67 42.61
CA VAL A 274 -31.09 11.40 41.87
C VAL A 274 -32.21 11.31 40.82
N ALA A 275 -32.00 10.46 39.80
CA ALA A 275 -32.95 9.83 38.86
C ALA A 275 -33.43 10.63 37.64
N SER A 276 -32.97 10.25 36.44
CA SER A 276 -33.65 9.26 35.59
C SER A 276 -32.90 9.15 34.24
N ALA A 277 -32.79 7.94 33.71
CA ALA A 277 -32.24 7.70 32.39
C ALA A 277 -33.23 8.20 31.30
N PRO A 278 -32.76 8.92 30.25
CA PRO A 278 -33.52 9.02 29.03
C PRO A 278 -33.06 7.98 27.99
N ALA A 279 -34.08 7.40 27.39
CA ALA A 279 -34.22 6.38 26.36
C ALA A 279 -33.14 6.24 25.26
N PRO A 280 -33.02 5.03 24.67
CA PRO A 280 -32.22 4.82 23.47
C PRO A 280 -32.78 5.63 22.30
N TYR A 281 -31.93 6.38 21.63
CA TYR A 281 -32.27 7.02 20.36
C TYR A 281 -32.53 5.92 19.33
N GLN A 282 -33.76 5.92 18.80
CA GLN A 282 -34.17 5.05 17.71
C GLN A 282 -33.41 5.47 16.45
N VAL A 283 -32.59 4.56 15.93
CA VAL A 283 -32.08 4.65 14.56
C VAL A 283 -33.28 4.44 13.64
N ILE A 284 -33.71 5.51 12.99
CA ILE A 284 -34.56 5.42 11.80
C ILE A 284 -33.78 4.63 10.75
N ASP A 285 -34.25 3.41 10.52
CA ASP A 285 -33.76 2.46 9.54
C ASP A 285 -34.18 2.96 8.15
N GLU A 286 -33.53 4.03 7.66
CA GLU A 286 -33.60 4.39 6.25
C GLU A 286 -32.75 3.38 5.48
N ARG A 287 -33.40 2.24 5.16
CA ARG A 287 -32.98 1.41 4.05
C ARG A 287 -33.06 2.26 2.79
N VAL A 288 -31.96 2.94 2.47
CA VAL A 288 -31.70 3.37 1.10
C VAL A 288 -31.55 2.08 0.31
N ALA A 289 -32.66 1.64 -0.28
CA ALA A 289 -32.63 0.66 -1.34
C ALA A 289 -31.66 1.18 -2.39
N GLU A 290 -30.51 0.50 -2.54
CA GLU A 290 -29.61 0.73 -3.64
C GLU A 290 -30.41 0.63 -4.93
N LYS A 291 -30.61 1.78 -5.60
CA LYS A 291 -31.14 1.76 -6.95
C LYS A 291 -30.18 0.91 -7.79
N PRO A 292 -30.68 -0.06 -8.59
CA PRO A 292 -29.84 -0.81 -9.49
C PRO A 292 -29.11 0.20 -10.38
N GLN A 293 -27.78 0.17 -10.39
CA GLN A 293 -27.01 0.97 -11.33
C GLN A 293 -27.46 0.59 -12.74
N GLU A 294 -28.19 1.49 -13.40
CA GLU A 294 -28.66 1.25 -14.75
C GLU A 294 -27.45 1.06 -15.66
N LEU A 295 -27.32 -0.13 -16.25
CA LEU A 295 -26.28 -0.41 -17.23
C LEU A 295 -26.28 0.69 -18.30
N SER A 296 -25.10 1.22 -18.61
CA SER A 296 -24.92 2.21 -19.68
C SER A 296 -25.53 1.70 -20.98
N GLU A 297 -26.11 2.60 -21.78
CA GLU A 297 -26.80 2.23 -23.02
C GLU A 297 -25.90 1.44 -23.97
N GLY A 298 -24.58 1.73 -23.97
CA GLY A 298 -23.58 0.98 -24.70
C GLY A 298 -23.40 -0.47 -24.20
N ALA A 299 -23.48 -0.72 -22.89
CA ALA A 299 -23.44 -2.07 -22.33
C ALA A 299 -24.72 -2.85 -22.68
N LYS A 300 -25.89 -2.21 -22.61
CA LYS A 300 -27.18 -2.78 -23.05
C LYS A 300 -27.14 -3.14 -24.55
N ALA A 301 -26.48 -2.33 -25.38
CA ALA A 301 -26.34 -2.58 -26.81
C ALA A 301 -25.42 -3.77 -27.12
N LYS A 302 -24.30 -3.91 -26.40
CA LYS A 302 -23.39 -5.07 -26.53
C LYS A 302 -24.05 -6.37 -26.09
N ILE A 303 -24.80 -6.37 -24.99
CA ILE A 303 -25.55 -7.55 -24.53
C ILE A 303 -26.59 -7.98 -25.58
N LYS A 304 -27.20 -7.03 -26.29
CA LYS A 304 -28.13 -7.29 -27.40
C LYS A 304 -27.43 -7.74 -28.70
N GLY A 305 -26.10 -7.83 -28.72
CA GLY A 305 -25.34 -8.30 -29.88
C GLY A 305 -25.17 -7.29 -31.01
N TYR A 306 -25.31 -5.99 -30.72
CA TYR A 306 -25.09 -4.94 -31.72
C TYR A 306 -23.60 -4.64 -31.90
N GLU A 307 -23.13 -4.61 -33.15
CA GLU A 307 -21.72 -4.37 -33.48
C GLU A 307 -21.32 -2.88 -33.47
N GLY A 308 -22.29 -1.96 -33.44
CA GLY A 308 -22.03 -0.51 -33.41
C GLY A 308 -21.73 0.11 -34.78
N GLN A 309 -21.92 -0.62 -35.89
CA GLN A 309 -21.90 -0.04 -37.24
C GLN A 309 -23.23 0.64 -37.57
N ALA A 310 -23.17 1.79 -38.24
CA ALA A 310 -24.36 2.47 -38.74
C ALA A 310 -24.91 1.75 -39.98
N CYS A 311 -26.22 1.52 -40.01
CA CYS A 311 -26.89 1.05 -41.22
C CYS A 311 -26.82 2.11 -42.32
N THR A 312 -26.45 1.72 -43.54
CA THR A 312 -26.32 2.64 -44.69
C THR A 312 -27.66 3.16 -45.21
N GLU A 313 -28.77 2.46 -44.96
CA GLU A 313 -30.10 2.86 -45.41
C GLU A 313 -30.85 3.73 -44.37
N CYS A 314 -30.86 3.31 -43.11
CA CYS A 314 -31.64 3.99 -42.06
C CYS A 314 -30.82 4.74 -41.01
N GLY A 315 -29.49 4.64 -41.03
CA GLY A 315 -28.61 5.33 -40.08
C GLY A 315 -28.60 4.76 -38.65
N ASN A 316 -29.42 3.76 -38.32
CA ASN A 316 -29.45 3.17 -36.99
C ASN A 316 -28.23 2.27 -36.71
N PHE A 317 -27.76 2.26 -35.47
CA PHE A 317 -26.60 1.49 -34.99
C PHE A 317 -26.96 0.08 -34.50
N THR A 318 -28.18 -0.39 -34.77
CA THR A 318 -28.70 -1.70 -34.33
C THR A 318 -28.36 -2.80 -35.34
N MET A 319 -27.09 -2.88 -35.76
CA MET A 319 -26.61 -3.90 -36.71
C MET A 319 -26.18 -5.16 -35.95
N ILE A 320 -26.77 -6.31 -36.31
CA ILE A 320 -26.48 -7.63 -35.71
C ILE A 320 -25.78 -8.50 -36.75
N ARG A 321 -24.79 -9.28 -36.32
CA ARG A 321 -24.10 -10.26 -37.19
C ARG A 321 -25.00 -11.45 -37.52
N ALA A 322 -25.20 -11.69 -38.80
CA ALA A 322 -25.88 -12.88 -39.34
C ALA A 322 -24.90 -13.62 -40.26
N GLY A 323 -24.02 -14.42 -39.66
CA GLY A 323 -22.94 -15.12 -40.37
C GLY A 323 -21.79 -14.16 -40.77
N PHE A 324 -21.48 -14.08 -42.06
CA PHE A 324 -20.46 -13.15 -42.59
C PHE A 324 -21.01 -11.74 -42.85
N CYS A 325 -22.33 -11.57 -42.80
CA CYS A 325 -23.02 -10.34 -43.15
C CYS A 325 -23.61 -9.65 -41.91
N LEU A 326 -23.93 -8.37 -42.07
CA LEU A 326 -24.60 -7.59 -41.05
C LEU A 326 -26.03 -7.33 -41.46
N ARG A 327 -26.97 -7.50 -40.53
CA ARG A 327 -28.39 -7.21 -40.74
C ARG A 327 -28.86 -6.15 -39.77
N CYS A 328 -29.54 -5.13 -40.28
CA CYS A 328 -30.16 -4.11 -39.47
C CYS A 328 -31.42 -4.66 -38.80
N ASN A 329 -31.50 -4.57 -37.47
CA ASN A 329 -32.71 -4.94 -36.74
C ASN A 329 -33.85 -3.93 -36.92
N SER A 330 -33.56 -2.70 -37.35
CA SER A 330 -34.55 -1.62 -37.52
C SER A 330 -35.23 -1.63 -38.89
N CYS A 331 -34.47 -1.75 -39.98
CA CYS A 331 -35.02 -1.71 -41.35
C CYS A 331 -34.89 -3.03 -42.12
N GLY A 332 -34.19 -4.03 -41.58
CA GLY A 332 -34.00 -5.32 -42.24
C GLY A 332 -32.93 -5.37 -43.33
N ALA A 333 -32.32 -4.24 -43.70
CA ALA A 333 -31.25 -4.16 -44.69
C ALA A 333 -30.03 -5.02 -44.30
N SER A 334 -29.45 -5.71 -45.28
CA SER A 334 -28.24 -6.51 -45.10
C SER A 334 -27.05 -5.91 -45.83
N THR A 335 -25.94 -5.72 -45.12
CA THR A 335 -24.65 -5.32 -45.70
C THR A 335 -23.73 -6.53 -45.79
N GLY A 336 -23.10 -6.72 -46.96
CA GLY A 336 -22.09 -7.75 -47.19
C GLY A 336 -22.61 -9.12 -47.67
N CYS A 337 -23.92 -9.27 -47.84
CA CYS A 337 -24.53 -10.43 -48.49
C CYS A 337 -25.10 -9.96 -49.83
N GLY A 338 -24.58 -10.52 -50.94
CA GLY A 338 -25.23 -10.46 -52.25
C GLY A 338 -26.24 -11.58 -52.41
#